data_AF-A0A269TIK5-F1
#
_entry.id   AF-A0A269TIK5-F1
#
_cell.length_a   1.000
_cell.length_b   1.000
_cell.length_c   1.000
_cell.angle_alpha   90.00
_cell.angle_beta   90.00
_cell.angle_gamma   90.00
#
_symmetry.space_group_name_H-M   'P 1'
#
loop_
_entity.id
_entity.type
_entity.pdbx_description
1 polymer ?
#
loop_
_entity_poly.entity_id
_entity_poly.type
_entity_poly.pdbx_seq_one_letter_code
_entity_poly.pdbx_strand_id
1 'polypeptide(L)'
;MKKTTQNFTEREKVEILHQFFEKKLKISKNKMLTSAISNSILNLVSTTISIIILVLAIVALIFIVNKRNSLTAADISAIERSAFVVNLGISYSDAIQLSIITCSFIIISFFINFFVQFFTINQKFKSYRGVNRELSYFLTHLKYDSEYKVEQFINDCNQTIEYYSKKKFLTFKQFIIKKMKREL
;
A
#
# COMPACT_ATOMS: atom_id res chain seq x y z
N MET A 1 -42.29 -20.72 6.89
CA MET A 1 -42.00 -19.63 7.85
C MET A 1 -42.19 -18.29 7.14
N LYS A 2 -43.28 -17.58 7.41
CA LYS A 2 -43.47 -16.20 6.95
C LYS A 2 -42.50 -15.30 7.74
N LYS A 3 -41.53 -14.69 7.07
CA LYS A 3 -40.72 -13.61 7.66
C LYS A 3 -41.66 -12.42 7.85
N THR A 4 -42.07 -12.18 9.10
CA THR A 4 -42.83 -10.99 9.48
C THR A 4 -41.96 -9.78 9.18
N THR A 5 -42.33 -9.01 8.16
CA THR A 5 -41.63 -7.77 7.85
C THR A 5 -41.97 -6.76 8.92
N GLN A 6 -41.03 -6.45 9.81
CA GLN A 6 -41.19 -5.36 10.77
C GLN A 6 -41.04 -4.03 10.02
N ASN A 7 -42.13 -3.26 9.96
CA ASN A 7 -42.07 -1.87 9.50
C ASN A 7 -41.51 -1.03 10.65
N PHE A 8 -40.20 -0.83 10.66
CA PHE A 8 -39.53 0.09 11.58
C PHE A 8 -39.95 1.54 11.30
N THR A 9 -40.20 2.30 12.35
CA THR A 9 -40.33 3.76 12.26
C THR A 9 -39.01 4.38 11.80
N GLU A 10 -39.03 5.57 11.17
CA GLU A 10 -37.80 6.21 10.68
C GLU A 10 -36.72 6.37 11.77
N ARG A 11 -37.12 6.65 13.01
CA ARG A 11 -36.19 6.76 14.15
C ARG A 11 -35.51 5.42 14.47
N GLU A 12 -36.27 4.33 14.47
CA GLU A 12 -35.73 2.99 14.69
C GLU A 12 -34.79 2.56 13.55
N LYS A 13 -35.10 2.92 12.31
CA LYS A 13 -34.22 2.65 11.15
C LYS A 13 -32.87 3.34 11.32
N VAL A 14 -32.86 4.63 11.67
CA VAL A 14 -31.65 5.42 11.89
C VAL A 14 -30.82 4.86 13.04
N GLU A 15 -31.46 4.45 14.14
CA GLU A 15 -30.78 3.91 15.32
C GLU A 15 -30.12 2.56 15.05
N ILE A 16 -30.81 1.65 14.35
CA ILE A 16 -30.26 0.34 13.92
C ILE A 16 -29.01 0.54 13.04
N LEU A 17 -29.08 1.50 12.11
CA LEU A 17 -27.96 1.81 11.21
C LEU A 17 -26.78 2.42 11.96
N HIS A 18 -27.04 3.34 12.89
CA HIS A 18 -26.01 3.91 13.77
C HIS A 18 -25.28 2.84 14.56
N GLN A 19 -26.02 1.93 15.22
CA GLN A 19 -25.46 0.82 15.99
C GLN A 19 -24.66 -0.13 15.09
N PHE A 20 -25.12 -0.42 13.88
CA PHE A 20 -24.41 -1.25 12.91
C PHE A 20 -23.04 -0.66 12.53
N PHE A 21 -23.01 0.62 12.12
CA PHE A 21 -21.76 1.29 11.73
C PHE A 21 -20.82 1.50 12.92
N GLU A 22 -21.34 1.74 14.12
CA GLU A 22 -20.54 1.88 15.34
C GLU A 22 -19.87 0.55 15.76
N LYS A 23 -20.61 -0.56 15.75
CA LYS A 23 -20.06 -1.89 16.01
C LYS A 23 -18.97 -2.25 15.00
N LYS A 24 -19.19 -1.94 13.71
CA LYS A 24 -18.19 -2.15 12.65
C LYS A 24 -16.96 -1.24 12.82
N LEU A 25 -17.12 0.02 13.23
CA LEU A 25 -16.00 0.92 13.54
C LEU A 25 -15.13 0.37 14.68
N LYS A 26 -15.75 -0.10 15.77
CA LYS A 26 -15.03 -0.63 16.93
C LYS A 26 -14.18 -1.85 16.57
N ILE A 27 -14.76 -2.80 15.85
CA ILE A 27 -14.04 -4.00 15.35
C ILE A 27 -12.90 -3.58 14.41
N SER A 28 -13.16 -2.61 13.53
CA SER A 28 -12.15 -2.16 12.57
C SER A 28 -11.00 -1.40 13.23
N LYS A 29 -11.25 -0.62 14.29
CA LYS A 29 -10.21 0.09 15.06
C LYS A 29 -9.24 -0.88 15.71
N ASN A 30 -9.76 -1.90 16.40
CA ASN A 30 -8.93 -2.88 17.11
C ASN A 30 -8.04 -3.70 16.16
N LYS A 31 -8.58 -4.12 15.01
CA LYS A 31 -7.80 -4.83 13.97
C LYS A 31 -6.78 -3.94 13.26
N MET A 32 -7.08 -2.64 13.14
CA MET A 32 -6.17 -1.70 12.50
C MET A 32 -5.02 -1.30 13.43
N LEU A 33 -5.23 -1.21 14.74
CA LEU A 33 -4.15 -0.85 15.66
C LEU A 33 -3.00 -1.87 15.60
N THR A 34 -3.32 -3.16 15.58
CA THR A 34 -2.31 -4.24 15.46
C THR A 34 -1.73 -4.37 14.05
N SER A 35 -2.55 -4.27 12.99
CA SER A 35 -2.06 -4.42 11.61
C SER A 35 -1.41 -3.16 11.02
N ALA A 36 -1.92 -1.97 11.33
CA ALA A 36 -1.36 -0.72 10.81
C ALA A 36 -0.05 -0.35 11.49
N ILE A 37 0.11 -0.63 12.80
CA ILE A 37 1.38 -0.35 13.50
C ILE A 37 2.49 -1.27 12.98
N SER A 38 2.25 -2.58 12.92
CA SER A 38 3.24 -3.54 12.42
C SER A 38 3.63 -3.28 10.96
N ASN A 39 2.65 -3.12 10.07
CA ASN A 39 2.92 -2.99 8.64
C ASN A 39 3.42 -1.59 8.26
N SER A 40 2.98 -0.53 8.93
CA SER A 40 3.45 0.84 8.61
C SER A 40 4.85 1.09 9.13
N ILE A 41 5.21 0.56 10.31
CA ILE A 41 6.59 0.68 10.84
C ILE A 41 7.55 -0.11 9.95
N LEU A 42 7.22 -1.36 9.59
CA LEU A 42 8.07 -2.16 8.70
C LEU A 42 8.25 -1.51 7.32
N ASN A 43 7.17 -0.98 6.73
CA ASN A 43 7.25 -0.27 5.46
C ASN A 43 8.08 1.02 5.57
N LEU A 44 7.94 1.78 6.67
CA LEU A 44 8.74 2.97 6.92
C LEU A 44 10.23 2.63 7.02
N VAL A 45 10.58 1.64 7.84
CA VAL A 45 11.97 1.17 8.01
C VAL A 45 12.54 0.67 6.68
N SER A 46 11.79 -0.15 5.95
CA SER A 46 12.19 -0.67 4.64
C SER A 46 12.41 0.45 3.61
N THR A 47 11.54 1.46 3.60
CA THR A 47 11.66 2.61 2.69
C THR A 47 12.89 3.45 3.03
N THR A 48 13.12 3.73 4.32
CA THR A 48 14.29 4.50 4.77
C THR A 48 15.59 3.79 4.41
N ILE A 49 15.68 2.47 4.63
CA ILE A 49 16.86 1.68 4.23
C ILE A 49 17.06 1.74 2.71
N SER A 50 15.98 1.63 1.93
CA SER A 50 16.04 1.70 0.47
C SER A 50 16.56 3.06 -0.03
N ILE A 51 16.18 4.15 0.64
CA ILE A 51 16.67 5.50 0.33
C ILE A 51 18.16 5.63 0.67
N ILE A 52 18.60 5.10 1.82
CA ILE A 52 20.02 5.11 2.20
C ILE A 52 20.85 4.35 1.17
N ILE A 53 20.42 3.16 0.77
CA ILE A 53 21.09 2.35 -0.26
C ILE A 53 21.14 3.11 -1.60
N LEU A 54 20.07 3.79 -2.00
CA LEU A 54 20.04 4.60 -3.20
C LEU A 54 21.09 5.72 -3.16
N VAL A 55 21.16 6.47 -2.06
CA VAL A 55 22.11 7.57 -1.90
C VAL A 55 23.54 7.02 -1.96
N LEU A 56 23.83 5.92 -1.25
CA LEU A 56 25.14 5.28 -1.29
C LEU A 56 25.50 4.80 -2.71
N ALA A 57 24.56 4.23 -3.45
CA ALA A 57 24.78 3.78 -4.83
C ALA A 57 25.07 4.95 -5.79
N ILE A 58 24.37 6.08 -5.64
CA ILE A 58 24.61 7.29 -6.44
C ILE A 58 25.99 7.88 -6.12
N VAL A 59 26.32 8.02 -4.84
CA VAL A 59 27.62 8.54 -4.40
C VAL A 59 28.76 7.65 -4.90
N ALA A 60 28.62 6.32 -4.76
CA ALA A 60 29.59 5.35 -5.25
C ALA A 60 29.76 5.46 -6.78
N LEU A 61 28.67 5.57 -7.53
CA LEU A 61 28.72 5.71 -8.99
C LEU A 61 29.45 6.99 -9.40
N ILE A 62 29.14 8.13 -8.78
CA ILE A 62 29.81 9.41 -9.05
C ILE A 62 31.30 9.29 -8.74
N PHE A 63 31.65 8.71 -7.59
CA PHE A 63 33.04 8.53 -7.20
C PHE A 63 33.79 7.64 -8.18
N ILE A 64 33.22 6.50 -8.58
CA ILE A 64 33.83 5.56 -9.53
C ILE A 64 34.05 6.24 -10.88
N VAL A 65 33.04 6.92 -11.42
CA VAL A 65 33.11 7.59 -12.73
C VAL A 65 34.16 8.70 -12.72
N ASN A 66 34.20 9.53 -11.67
CA ASN A 66 35.18 10.61 -11.56
C ASN A 66 36.60 10.07 -11.36
N LYS A 67 36.78 9.11 -10.44
CA LYS A 67 38.08 8.55 -10.09
C LYS A 67 38.67 7.71 -11.23
N ARG A 68 37.84 7.06 -12.06
CA ARG A 68 38.27 6.29 -13.24
C ARG A 68 39.18 7.10 -14.17
N ASN A 69 38.90 8.39 -14.33
CA ASN A 69 39.66 9.26 -15.23
C ASN A 69 40.99 9.75 -14.64
N SER A 70 41.24 9.47 -13.36
CA SER A 70 42.43 9.92 -12.61
C SER A 70 43.02 8.79 -11.76
N LEU A 71 42.98 7.56 -12.26
CA LEU A 71 43.55 6.41 -11.56
C LEU A 71 45.08 6.51 -11.56
N THR A 72 45.68 6.36 -10.38
CA THR A 72 47.13 6.23 -10.24
C THR A 72 47.56 4.76 -10.31
N ALA A 73 48.84 4.50 -10.54
CA ALA A 73 49.38 3.14 -10.50
C ALA A 73 49.18 2.46 -9.13
N ALA A 74 49.22 3.25 -8.04
CA ALA A 74 48.93 2.76 -6.70
C ALA A 74 47.45 2.34 -6.54
N ASP A 75 46.51 3.12 -7.12
CA ASP A 75 45.09 2.78 -7.11
C ASP A 75 44.82 1.47 -7.88
N ILE A 76 45.45 1.30 -9.05
CA ILE A 76 45.29 0.08 -9.87
C ILE A 76 45.81 -1.15 -9.11
N SER A 77 47.01 -1.06 -8.53
CA SER A 77 47.60 -2.15 -7.72
C SER A 77 46.73 -2.51 -6.51
N ALA A 78 46.11 -1.51 -5.87
CA ALA A 78 45.18 -1.75 -4.76
C ALA A 78 43.90 -2.47 -5.21
N ILE A 79 43.35 -2.10 -6.39
CA ILE A 79 42.16 -2.74 -6.97
C ILE A 79 42.47 -4.19 -7.35
N GLU A 80 43.61 -4.44 -8.02
CA GLU A 80 44.01 -5.79 -8.43
C GLU A 80 44.24 -6.75 -7.26
N ARG A 81 44.64 -6.21 -6.10
CA ARG A 81 44.78 -6.99 -4.86
C ARG A 81 43.49 -7.12 -4.06
N SER A 82 42.41 -6.45 -4.46
CA SER A 82 41.15 -6.52 -3.74
C SER A 82 40.57 -7.92 -3.81
N ALA A 83 39.92 -8.37 -2.73
CA ALA A 83 39.27 -9.68 -2.69
C ALA A 83 38.21 -9.83 -3.80
N PHE A 84 37.57 -8.74 -4.21
CA PHE A 84 36.62 -8.74 -5.31
C PHE A 84 37.27 -9.16 -6.64
N VAL A 85 38.41 -8.55 -6.98
CA VAL A 85 39.17 -8.89 -8.19
C VAL A 85 39.78 -10.29 -8.08
N VAL A 86 40.47 -10.57 -6.99
CA VAL A 86 41.21 -11.82 -6.79
C VAL A 86 40.27 -13.03 -6.78
N ASN A 87 39.13 -12.94 -6.09
CA ASN A 87 38.19 -14.07 -5.99
C ASN A 87 37.41 -14.29 -7.28
N LEU A 88 37.17 -13.24 -8.06
CA LEU A 88 36.47 -13.35 -9.35
C LEU A 88 37.42 -13.65 -10.53
N GLY A 89 38.73 -13.49 -10.35
CA GLY A 89 39.73 -13.70 -11.40
C GLY A 89 39.61 -12.71 -12.55
N ILE A 90 39.16 -11.48 -12.29
CA ILE A 90 38.87 -10.45 -13.30
C ILE A 90 39.94 -9.35 -13.32
N SER A 91 40.01 -8.55 -14.38
CA SER A 91 40.94 -7.40 -14.40
C SER A 91 40.39 -6.20 -13.61
N TYR A 92 41.24 -5.22 -13.29
CA TYR A 92 40.78 -3.96 -12.67
C TYR A 92 39.77 -3.21 -13.55
N SER A 93 39.92 -3.28 -14.88
CA SER A 93 39.00 -2.67 -15.85
C SER A 93 37.61 -3.28 -15.73
N ASP A 94 37.54 -4.61 -15.69
CA ASP A 94 36.28 -5.35 -15.55
C ASP A 94 35.63 -5.07 -14.19
N ALA A 95 36.44 -4.98 -13.13
CA ALA A 95 35.94 -4.65 -11.80
C ALA A 95 35.29 -3.25 -11.74
N ILE A 96 35.89 -2.26 -12.40
CA ILE A 96 35.32 -0.91 -12.51
C ILE A 96 34.00 -0.95 -13.30
N GLN A 97 33.98 -1.64 -14.45
CA GLN A 97 32.77 -1.77 -15.26
C GLN A 97 31.64 -2.48 -14.50
N LEU A 98 31.96 -3.59 -13.83
CA LEU A 98 30.98 -4.36 -13.06
C LEU A 98 30.44 -3.54 -11.88
N SER A 99 31.28 -2.72 -11.25
CA SER A 99 30.87 -1.80 -10.19
C SER A 99 29.90 -0.72 -10.70
N ILE A 100 30.17 -0.15 -11.89
CA ILE A 100 29.27 0.82 -12.55
C ILE A 100 27.92 0.18 -12.88
N ILE A 101 27.93 -1.01 -13.48
CA ILE A 101 26.72 -1.77 -13.82
C ILE A 101 25.91 -2.07 -12.56
N THR A 102 26.57 -2.54 -11.49
CA THR A 102 25.93 -2.87 -10.22
C THR A 102 25.28 -1.65 -9.58
N CYS A 103 25.98 -0.52 -9.50
CA CYS A 103 25.41 0.73 -8.96
C CYS A 103 24.20 1.19 -9.78
N SER A 104 24.31 1.14 -11.12
CA SER A 104 23.21 1.50 -12.03
C SER A 104 21.99 0.59 -11.85
N PHE A 105 22.22 -0.72 -11.70
CA PHE A 105 21.16 -1.71 -11.45
C PHE A 105 20.45 -1.47 -10.12
N ILE A 106 21.18 -1.14 -9.05
CA ILE A 106 20.60 -0.79 -7.73
C ILE A 106 19.70 0.44 -7.86
N ILE A 107 20.16 1.48 -8.55
CA ILE A 107 19.40 2.72 -8.77
C ILE A 107 18.11 2.42 -9.55
N ILE A 108 18.19 1.68 -10.66
CA ILE A 108 17.02 1.31 -11.47
C ILE A 108 16.04 0.45 -10.66
N SER A 109 16.55 -0.53 -9.91
CA SER A 109 15.73 -1.41 -9.07
C SER A 109 14.95 -0.63 -8.00
N PHE A 110 15.55 0.43 -7.44
CA PHE A 110 14.85 1.35 -6.54
C PHE A 110 13.68 2.04 -7.25
N PHE A 111 13.89 2.61 -8.44
CA PHE A 111 12.84 3.31 -9.18
C PHE A 111 11.70 2.36 -9.62
N ILE A 112 12.02 1.13 -10.03
CA ILE A 112 11.01 0.12 -10.35
C ILE A 112 10.17 -0.20 -9.11
N ASN A 113 10.82 -0.44 -7.96
CA ASN A 113 10.11 -0.71 -6.71
C ASN A 113 9.23 0.48 -6.29
N PHE A 114 9.75 1.69 -6.38
CA PHE A 114 8.98 2.91 -6.09
C PHE A 114 7.76 3.04 -7.01
N PHE A 115 7.94 2.79 -8.31
CA PHE A 115 6.84 2.80 -9.28
C PHE A 115 5.78 1.74 -8.96
N VAL A 116 6.17 0.50 -8.66
CA VAL A 116 5.25 -0.58 -8.29
C VAL A 116 4.47 -0.23 -7.01
N GLN A 117 5.13 0.35 -6.02
CA GLN A 117 4.47 0.82 -4.79
C GLN A 117 3.45 1.91 -5.09
N PHE A 118 3.83 2.94 -5.87
CA PHE A 118 2.94 4.01 -6.27
C PHE A 118 1.74 3.49 -7.08
N PHE A 119 1.98 2.60 -8.04
CA PHE A 119 0.92 1.97 -8.83
C PHE A 119 -0.03 1.15 -7.96
N THR A 120 0.50 0.39 -7.00
CA THR A 120 -0.30 -0.38 -6.03
C THR A 120 -1.16 0.54 -5.16
N ILE A 121 -0.63 1.68 -4.73
CA ILE A 121 -1.39 2.71 -3.98
C ILE A 121 -2.51 3.29 -4.84
N ASN A 122 -2.23 3.63 -6.11
CA ASN A 122 -3.25 4.14 -7.03
C ASN A 122 -4.36 3.13 -7.30
N GLN A 123 -4.03 1.85 -7.47
CA GLN A 123 -5.05 0.80 -7.60
C GLN A 123 -5.93 0.69 -6.35
N LYS A 124 -5.34 0.80 -5.15
CA LYS A 124 -6.10 0.83 -3.89
C LYS A 124 -7.07 2.02 -3.85
N PHE A 125 -6.63 3.21 -4.27
CA PHE A 125 -7.50 4.39 -4.36
C PHE A 125 -8.63 4.24 -5.39
N LYS A 126 -8.37 3.64 -6.56
CA LYS A 126 -9.39 3.36 -7.57
C LYS A 126 -10.47 2.42 -7.01
N SER A 127 -10.05 1.33 -6.35
CA SER A 127 -10.97 0.39 -5.70
C SER A 127 -11.79 1.05 -4.59
N TYR A 128 -11.19 1.96 -3.81
CA TYR A 128 -11.90 2.74 -2.80
C TYR A 128 -13.04 3.59 -3.40
N ARG A 129 -12.80 4.27 -4.52
CA ARG A 129 -13.85 5.06 -5.21
C ARG A 129 -15.01 4.16 -5.68
N GLY A 130 -14.71 2.95 -6.14
CA GLY A 130 -15.72 1.95 -6.53
C GLY A 130 -16.63 1.57 -5.38
N VAL A 131 -16.05 1.17 -4.24
CA VAL A 131 -16.81 0.83 -3.02
C VAL A 131 -17.66 2.00 -2.54
N ASN A 132 -17.08 3.19 -2.53
CA ASN A 132 -17.80 4.40 -2.12
C ASN A 132 -19.02 4.66 -3.01
N ARG A 133 -18.90 4.46 -4.32
CA ARG A 133 -20.02 4.65 -5.25
C ARG A 133 -21.14 3.64 -5.02
N GLU A 134 -20.80 2.35 -4.82
CA GLU A 134 -21.78 1.30 -4.54
C GLU A 134 -22.54 1.56 -3.23
N LEU A 135 -21.84 1.95 -2.16
CA LEU A 135 -22.49 2.20 -0.87
C LEU A 135 -23.35 3.46 -0.88
N SER A 136 -22.92 4.53 -1.56
CA SER A 136 -23.76 5.72 -1.77
C SER A 136 -25.00 5.39 -2.61
N TYR A 137 -24.91 4.44 -3.54
CA TYR A 137 -26.06 3.95 -4.31
C TYR A 137 -27.08 3.24 -3.42
N PHE A 138 -26.63 2.34 -2.53
CA PHE A 138 -27.52 1.68 -1.56
C PHE A 138 -28.16 2.67 -0.58
N LEU A 139 -27.41 3.68 -0.13
CA LEU A 139 -27.94 4.74 0.74
C LEU A 139 -29.04 5.54 0.03
N THR A 140 -28.87 5.80 -1.27
CA THR A 140 -29.87 6.49 -2.08
C THR A 140 -31.14 5.66 -2.21
N HIS A 141 -31.01 4.35 -2.47
CA HIS A 141 -32.17 3.44 -2.51
C HIS A 141 -32.89 3.40 -1.16
N LEU A 142 -32.15 3.34 -0.05
CA LEU A 142 -32.76 3.36 1.29
C LEU A 142 -33.55 4.65 1.58
N LYS A 143 -33.15 5.78 1.00
CA LYS A 143 -33.83 7.08 1.20
C LYS A 143 -35.04 7.28 0.31
N TYR A 144 -35.03 6.74 -0.91
CA TYR A 144 -36.00 7.10 -1.94
C TYR A 144 -36.85 5.92 -2.46
N ASP A 145 -36.47 4.68 -2.18
CA ASP A 145 -37.22 3.48 -2.57
C ASP A 145 -37.95 2.90 -1.35
N SER A 146 -39.28 2.94 -1.39
CA SER A 146 -40.14 2.42 -0.32
C SER A 146 -40.10 0.89 -0.18
N GLU A 147 -39.69 0.17 -1.22
CA GLU A 147 -39.59 -1.29 -1.20
C GLU A 147 -38.25 -1.77 -0.61
N TYR A 148 -37.24 -0.90 -0.56
CA TYR A 148 -35.90 -1.23 -0.10
C TYR A 148 -35.79 -1.18 1.44
N LYS A 149 -35.58 -2.35 2.04
CA LYS A 149 -35.62 -2.53 3.50
C LYS A 149 -34.24 -2.35 4.15
N VAL A 150 -34.25 -2.00 5.43
CA VAL A 150 -33.02 -1.85 6.23
C VAL A 150 -32.21 -3.14 6.27
N GLU A 151 -32.85 -4.32 6.35
CA GLU A 151 -32.11 -5.58 6.34
C GLU A 151 -31.42 -5.86 5.00
N GLN A 152 -32.03 -5.44 3.88
CA GLN A 152 -31.42 -5.55 2.55
C GLN A 152 -30.21 -4.62 2.45
N PHE A 153 -30.34 -3.36 2.88
CA PHE A 153 -29.22 -2.42 2.95
C PHE A 153 -28.03 -2.97 3.76
N ILE A 154 -28.29 -3.55 4.94
CA ILE A 154 -27.24 -4.12 5.78
C ILE A 154 -26.57 -5.31 5.08
N ASN A 155 -27.35 -6.17 4.42
CA ASN A 155 -26.82 -7.32 3.69
C ASN A 155 -25.94 -6.88 2.52
N ASP A 156 -26.41 -5.93 1.70
CA ASP A 156 -25.69 -5.42 0.53
C ASP A 156 -24.38 -4.72 0.96
N CYS A 157 -24.44 -3.91 2.03
CA CYS A 157 -23.24 -3.33 2.62
C CYS A 157 -22.23 -4.39 3.07
N ASN A 158 -22.69 -5.47 3.71
CA ASN A 158 -21.80 -6.55 4.14
C ASN A 158 -21.18 -7.29 2.95
N GLN A 159 -21.96 -7.59 1.90
CA GLN A 159 -21.49 -8.27 0.70
C GLN A 159 -20.46 -7.43 -0.06
N THR A 160 -20.74 -6.14 -0.31
CA THR A 160 -19.77 -5.23 -0.95
C THR A 160 -18.50 -5.13 -0.10
N ILE A 161 -18.61 -4.92 1.21
CA ILE A 161 -17.43 -4.84 2.09
C ILE A 161 -16.61 -6.15 2.07
N GLU A 162 -17.26 -7.32 2.04
CA GLU A 162 -16.58 -8.62 1.99
C GLU A 162 -15.90 -8.87 0.64
N TYR A 163 -16.60 -8.58 -0.47
CA TYR A 163 -16.08 -8.71 -1.83
C TYR A 163 -14.77 -7.94 -2.02
N TYR A 164 -14.73 -6.68 -1.57
CA TYR A 164 -13.52 -5.86 -1.66
C TYR A 164 -12.47 -6.22 -0.58
N SER A 165 -12.86 -6.86 0.52
CA SER A 165 -11.94 -7.38 1.54
C SER A 165 -11.13 -8.58 1.04
N LYS A 166 -11.75 -9.48 0.29
CA LYS A 166 -11.07 -10.68 -0.26
C LYS A 166 -9.98 -10.33 -1.27
N LYS A 167 -10.07 -9.17 -1.92
CA LYS A 167 -9.08 -8.71 -2.90
C LYS A 167 -7.82 -8.03 -2.29
N LYS A 168 -7.54 -8.19 -0.99
CA LYS A 168 -6.36 -7.61 -0.27
C LYS A 168 -6.26 -6.06 -0.31
N PHE A 169 -7.35 -5.34 -0.59
CA PHE A 169 -7.32 -3.88 -0.79
C PHE A 169 -7.67 -3.03 0.45
N LEU A 170 -8.05 -3.62 1.58
CA LEU A 170 -8.67 -2.87 2.67
C LEU A 170 -7.70 -2.37 3.76
N THR A 171 -7.05 -1.24 3.47
CA THR A 171 -6.77 -0.20 4.49
C THR A 171 -7.90 0.83 4.61
N PHE A 172 -8.88 0.82 3.68
CA PHE A 172 -9.91 1.86 3.56
C PHE A 172 -11.27 1.54 4.21
N LYS A 173 -11.42 0.38 4.86
CA LYS A 173 -12.69 -0.06 5.47
C LYS A 173 -13.21 0.98 6.48
N GLN A 174 -12.33 1.58 7.25
CA GLN A 174 -12.69 2.61 8.23
C GLN A 174 -13.13 3.94 7.60
N PHE A 175 -12.51 4.36 6.50
CA PHE A 175 -12.89 5.60 5.82
C PHE A 175 -14.31 5.51 5.26
N ILE A 176 -14.64 4.37 4.67
CA ILE A 176 -15.98 4.07 4.17
C ILE A 176 -17.00 4.07 5.31
N ILE A 177 -16.73 3.30 6.38
CA ILE A 177 -17.64 3.19 7.52
C ILE A 177 -17.82 4.55 8.24
N LYS A 178 -16.75 5.35 8.37
CA LYS A 178 -16.80 6.69 8.96
C LYS A 178 -17.57 7.68 8.10
N LYS A 179 -17.46 7.58 6.78
CA LYS A 179 -18.22 8.41 5.83
C LYS A 179 -19.71 8.06 5.89
N MET A 180 -20.05 6.77 5.81
CA MET A 180 -21.45 6.31 5.87
C MET A 180 -22.13 6.72 7.19
N LYS A 181 -21.43 6.65 8.33
CA LYS A 181 -21.96 7.16 9.62
C LYS A 181 -22.27 8.66 9.61
N ARG A 182 -21.61 9.46 8.76
CA ARG A 182 -21.87 10.92 8.64
C ARG A 182 -23.00 11.25 7.65
N GLU A 183 -23.33 10.35 6.73
CA GLU A 183 -24.32 10.56 5.67
C GLU A 183 -25.71 9.98 6.00
N LEU A 184 -25.78 9.21 7.08
CA LEU A 184 -27.00 8.81 7.79
C LEU A 184 -27.46 9.96 8.70
#